data_AF-M1F546-F1
#
_entry.id   AF-M1F546-F1
#
_cell.length_a   1.000
_cell.length_b   1.000
_cell.length_c   1.000
_cell.angle_alpha   90.00
_cell.angle_beta   90.00
_cell.angle_gamma   90.00
#
_symmetry.space_group_name_H-M   'P 1'
#
loop_
_entity.id
_entity.type
_entity.pdbx_description
1 polymer ?
#
loop_
_entity_poly.entity_id
_entity_poly.type
_entity_poly.pdbx_seq_one_letter_code
_entity_poly.pdbx_strand_id
1 'polypeptide(L)'
;QWIWGGFSVDNATLTRFFTFHFILPFAIAGASMIHLLFLHQTGSSNPTGLNSNLDKMPFHTYFTYKDALGFVLMLGALACLSTFSPNLLGDPDNFTPANPLVTPPHIKPEWYFLFAYAILRSIPNKLGGVLALLASIMILFLAPITHTAKQRSLMFRP
;
A
#
# COMPACT_ATOMS: atom_id res chain seq x y z
N GLN A 1 -0.63 -3.74 -25.62
CA GLN A 1 -1.71 -3.42 -26.58
C GLN A 1 -3.11 -3.61 -26.00
N TRP A 2 -3.51 -4.82 -25.56
CA TRP A 2 -4.87 -5.02 -25.01
C TRP A 2 -5.21 -4.10 -23.82
N ILE A 3 -4.30 -3.94 -22.84
CA ILE A 3 -4.51 -3.03 -21.70
C ILE A 3 -4.67 -1.58 -22.18
N TRP A 4 -3.88 -1.16 -23.17
CA TRP A 4 -3.94 0.18 -23.74
C TRP A 4 -5.20 0.45 -24.57
N GLY A 5 -5.78 -0.60 -25.18
CA GLY A 5 -6.85 -0.44 -26.17
C GLY A 5 -6.34 0.14 -27.50
N GLY A 6 -5.05 -0.01 -27.79
CA GLY A 6 -4.35 0.54 -28.95
C GLY A 6 -2.86 0.19 -28.97
N PHE A 7 -2.08 0.88 -29.81
CA PHE A 7 -0.64 0.65 -29.97
C PHE A 7 0.22 1.37 -28.93
N SER A 8 -0.30 2.45 -28.33
CA SER A 8 0.35 3.27 -27.30
C SER A 8 -0.66 3.66 -26.22
N VAL A 9 -0.18 4.29 -25.15
CA VAL A 9 -1.04 4.95 -24.16
C VAL A 9 -1.69 6.16 -24.80
N ASP A 10 -3.03 6.20 -24.81
CA ASP A 10 -3.84 7.26 -25.42
C ASP A 10 -5.22 7.36 -24.72
N ASN A 11 -6.17 8.09 -25.29
CA ASN A 11 -7.49 8.35 -24.70
C ASN A 11 -8.26 7.09 -24.26
N ALA A 12 -8.15 6.00 -25.05
CA ALA A 12 -8.74 4.71 -24.69
C ALA A 12 -8.15 4.14 -23.38
N THR A 13 -6.85 4.34 -23.15
CA THR A 13 -6.19 3.96 -21.89
C THR A 13 -6.67 4.84 -20.74
N LEU A 14 -6.73 6.16 -20.93
CA LEU A 14 -7.14 7.11 -19.89
C LEU A 14 -8.57 6.85 -19.41
N THR A 15 -9.51 6.68 -20.34
CA THR A 15 -10.92 6.43 -20.01
C THR A 15 -11.07 5.12 -19.21
N ARG A 16 -10.37 4.06 -19.63
CA ARG A 16 -10.39 2.77 -18.92
C ARG A 16 -9.74 2.86 -17.54
N PHE A 17 -8.62 3.57 -17.43
CA PHE A 17 -7.91 3.73 -16.16
C PHE A 17 -8.75 4.53 -15.18
N PHE A 18 -9.49 5.55 -15.64
CA PHE A 18 -10.48 6.23 -14.82
C PHE A 18 -11.57 5.27 -14.32
N THR A 19 -12.15 4.44 -15.21
CA THR A 19 -13.14 3.43 -14.80
C THR A 19 -12.58 2.43 -13.79
N PHE A 20 -11.36 1.93 -13.99
CA PHE A 20 -10.71 1.03 -13.03
C PHE A 20 -10.43 1.72 -11.70
N HIS A 21 -9.91 2.95 -11.73
CA HIS A 21 -9.67 3.76 -10.55
C HIS A 21 -10.96 4.03 -9.77
N PHE A 22 -12.09 4.18 -10.45
CA PHE A 22 -13.39 4.36 -9.79
C PHE A 22 -13.89 3.08 -9.10
N ILE A 23 -13.80 1.92 -9.76
CA ILE A 23 -14.37 0.67 -9.22
C ILE A 23 -13.48 0.02 -8.14
N LEU A 24 -12.15 0.14 -8.26
CA LEU A 24 -11.20 -0.54 -7.38
C LEU A 24 -11.35 -0.16 -5.88
N PRO A 25 -11.59 1.10 -5.49
CA PRO A 25 -11.85 1.46 -4.10
C PRO A 25 -13.02 0.69 -3.48
N PHE A 26 -14.10 0.44 -4.24
CA PHE A 26 -15.24 -0.34 -3.75
C PHE A 26 -14.88 -1.83 -3.61
N ALA A 27 -14.09 -2.37 -4.53
CA ALA A 27 -13.56 -3.72 -4.41
C ALA A 27 -12.66 -3.87 -3.17
N ILE A 28 -11.82 -2.86 -2.89
CA ILE A 28 -10.96 -2.81 -1.69
C ILE A 28 -11.82 -2.72 -0.41
N ALA A 29 -12.90 -1.93 -0.40
CA ALA A 29 -13.85 -1.90 0.72
C ALA A 29 -14.48 -3.29 0.95
N GLY A 30 -14.89 -3.98 -0.12
CA GLY A 30 -15.34 -5.36 -0.09
C GLY A 30 -14.32 -6.32 0.54
N ALA A 31 -13.08 -6.29 0.06
CA ALA A 31 -11.99 -7.10 0.59
C ALA A 31 -11.67 -6.76 2.06
N SER A 32 -11.79 -5.49 2.46
CA SER A 32 -11.56 -5.04 3.83
C SER A 32 -12.62 -5.58 4.80
N MET A 33 -13.88 -5.70 4.38
CA MET A 33 -14.92 -6.35 5.18
C MET A 33 -14.63 -7.84 5.38
N ILE A 34 -14.19 -8.54 4.32
CA ILE A 34 -13.78 -9.95 4.42
C ILE A 34 -12.57 -10.10 5.34
N HIS A 35 -11.60 -9.20 5.25
CA HIS A 35 -10.44 -9.15 6.14
C HIS A 35 -10.88 -9.00 7.61
N LEU A 36 -11.78 -8.06 7.93
CA LEU A 36 -12.29 -7.86 9.29
C LEU A 36 -13.13 -9.05 9.78
N LEU A 37 -13.88 -9.71 8.90
CA LEU A 37 -14.62 -10.93 9.24
C LEU A 37 -13.67 -12.03 9.73
N PHE A 38 -12.58 -12.31 9.00
CA PHE A 38 -11.59 -13.29 9.43
C PHE A 38 -10.85 -12.85 10.70
N LEU A 39 -10.56 -11.56 10.85
CA LEU A 39 -9.97 -11.04 12.09
C LEU A 39 -10.88 -11.27 13.29
N HIS A 40 -12.20 -11.09 13.14
CA HIS A 40 -13.16 -11.28 14.24
C HIS A 40 -13.32 -12.75 14.66
N GLN A 41 -12.98 -13.72 13.81
CA GLN A 41 -13.02 -15.14 14.19
C GLN A 41 -11.97 -15.48 15.25
N THR A 42 -10.79 -14.83 15.21
CA THR A 42 -9.70 -15.09 16.15
C THR A 42 -9.48 -13.98 17.17
N GLY A 43 -9.93 -12.76 16.86
CA GLY A 43 -9.56 -11.54 17.57
C GLY A 43 -8.14 -11.05 17.23
N SER A 44 -7.82 -9.84 17.69
CA SER A 44 -6.50 -9.22 17.53
C SER A 44 -5.41 -9.94 18.34
N SER A 45 -4.20 -9.94 17.80
CA SER A 45 -3.00 -10.30 18.58
C SER A 45 -2.58 -9.13 19.49
N ASN A 46 -1.52 -9.33 20.27
CA ASN A 46 -0.95 -8.33 21.19
C ASN A 46 0.59 -8.37 21.14
N PRO A 47 1.29 -7.35 21.66
CA PRO A 47 2.74 -7.22 21.53
C PRO A 47 3.55 -8.44 22.03
N THR A 48 3.06 -9.15 23.05
CA THR A 48 3.75 -10.34 23.59
C THR A 48 3.62 -11.57 22.68
N GLY A 49 2.63 -11.58 21.78
CA GLY A 49 2.30 -12.73 20.95
C GLY A 49 1.64 -13.89 21.70
N LEU A 50 1.37 -13.75 23.01
CA LEU A 50 0.70 -14.74 23.85
C LEU A 50 -0.83 -14.60 23.77
N ASN A 51 -1.56 -15.54 24.37
CA ASN A 51 -3.02 -15.49 24.42
C ASN A 51 -3.51 -14.37 25.37
N SER A 52 -4.28 -13.41 24.86
CA SER A 52 -4.83 -12.29 25.62
C SER A 52 -6.21 -12.54 26.23
N ASN A 53 -6.77 -13.75 26.12
CA ASN A 53 -8.13 -14.04 26.62
C ASN A 53 -8.31 -13.80 28.13
N LEU A 54 -7.22 -13.86 28.91
CA LEU A 54 -7.25 -13.63 30.35
C LEU A 54 -7.45 -12.16 30.74
N ASP A 55 -7.20 -11.23 29.83
CA ASP A 55 -7.24 -9.78 30.08
C ASP A 55 -7.80 -9.03 28.88
N LYS A 56 -9.06 -9.32 28.53
CA LYS A 56 -9.78 -8.61 27.47
C LYS A 56 -10.50 -7.40 28.03
N MET A 57 -10.34 -6.27 27.35
CA MET A 57 -11.12 -5.06 27.58
C MET A 57 -12.17 -4.88 26.47
N PRO A 58 -13.34 -4.29 26.77
CA PRO A 58 -14.32 -3.95 25.74
C PRO A 58 -13.73 -2.96 24.74
N PHE A 59 -14.17 -3.03 23.48
CA PHE A 59 -13.67 -2.14 22.43
C PHE A 59 -14.08 -0.68 22.68
N HIS A 60 -15.36 -0.47 23.01
CA HIS A 60 -15.87 0.85 23.33
C HIS A 60 -15.27 1.37 24.64
N THR A 61 -15.17 2.70 24.76
CA THR A 61 -14.45 3.44 25.82
C THR A 61 -12.92 3.34 25.75
N TYR A 62 -12.34 2.17 25.50
CA TYR A 62 -10.86 2.06 25.47
C TYR A 62 -10.31 2.32 24.06
N PHE A 63 -10.66 1.47 23.11
CA PHE A 63 -10.11 1.56 21.76
C PHE A 63 -10.81 2.61 20.91
N THR A 64 -12.11 2.88 21.12
CA THR A 64 -12.80 3.97 20.41
C THR A 64 -12.15 5.34 20.64
N TYR A 65 -11.81 5.69 21.89
CA TYR A 65 -11.15 6.98 22.17
C TYR A 65 -9.70 7.00 21.69
N LYS A 66 -8.98 5.87 21.80
CA LYS A 66 -7.64 5.74 21.26
C LYS A 66 -7.62 5.95 19.74
N ASP A 67 -8.56 5.33 19.03
CA ASP A 67 -8.70 5.45 17.58
C ASP A 67 -9.14 6.87 17.19
N ALA A 68 -10.05 7.49 17.94
CA ALA A 68 -10.44 8.89 17.73
C ALA A 68 -9.25 9.84 17.84
N LEU A 69 -8.38 9.66 18.84
CA LEU A 69 -7.13 10.42 18.93
C LEU A 69 -6.23 10.17 17.70
N GLY A 70 -6.10 8.91 17.28
CA GLY A 70 -5.36 8.55 16.07
C GLY A 70 -5.90 9.26 14.82
N PHE A 71 -7.23 9.31 14.65
CA PHE A 71 -7.88 10.04 13.55
C PHE A 71 -7.61 11.55 13.62
N VAL A 72 -7.66 12.16 14.81
CA VAL A 72 -7.34 13.59 14.98
C VAL A 72 -5.91 13.87 14.56
N LEU A 73 -4.94 13.04 14.96
CA LEU A 73 -3.53 13.20 14.57
C LEU A 73 -3.34 13.00 13.05
N MET A 74 -3.96 11.96 12.48
CA MET A 74 -3.88 11.68 11.04
C MET A 74 -4.48 12.81 10.20
N LEU A 75 -5.70 13.27 10.54
CA LEU A 75 -6.37 14.36 9.83
C LEU A 75 -5.63 15.68 10.04
N GLY A 76 -5.08 15.93 11.23
CA GLY A 76 -4.23 17.09 11.49
C GLY A 76 -2.97 17.08 10.60
N ALA A 77 -2.28 15.95 10.50
CA ALA A 77 -1.12 15.82 9.60
C ALA A 77 -1.50 16.00 8.13
N LEU A 78 -2.61 15.41 7.68
CA LEU A 78 -3.11 15.57 6.32
C LEU A 78 -3.49 17.03 6.02
N ALA A 79 -4.18 17.70 6.95
CA ALA A 79 -4.52 19.12 6.84
C ALA A 79 -3.24 19.96 6.73
N CYS A 80 -2.26 19.76 7.62
CA CYS A 80 -0.98 20.46 7.56
C CYS A 80 -0.26 20.26 6.22
N LEU A 81 -0.18 19.02 5.72
CA LEU A 81 0.41 18.74 4.41
C LEU A 81 -0.34 19.49 3.30
N SER A 82 -1.67 19.35 3.25
CA SER A 82 -2.51 19.93 2.19
C SER A 82 -2.53 21.46 2.20
N THR A 83 -2.47 22.10 3.37
CA THR A 83 -2.57 23.55 3.51
C THR A 83 -1.20 24.22 3.40
N PHE A 84 -0.18 23.70 4.08
CA PHE A 84 1.13 24.36 4.16
C PHE A 84 2.12 23.89 3.09
N SER A 85 1.98 22.65 2.59
CA SER A 85 2.96 22.07 1.67
C SER A 85 2.35 21.05 0.68
N PRO A 86 1.29 21.43 -0.08
CA PRO A 86 0.48 20.49 -0.86
C PRO A 86 1.27 19.68 -1.90
N ASN A 87 2.38 20.25 -2.40
CA ASN A 87 3.20 19.64 -3.44
C ASN A 87 4.45 18.93 -2.90
N LEU A 88 4.63 18.84 -1.56
CA LEU A 88 5.84 18.28 -0.95
C LEU A 88 6.11 16.82 -1.35
N LEU A 89 5.06 16.03 -1.52
CA LEU A 89 5.14 14.61 -1.90
C LEU A 89 4.91 14.36 -3.40
N GLY A 90 4.69 15.42 -4.19
CA GLY A 90 4.45 15.35 -5.62
C GLY A 90 5.72 15.50 -6.45
N ASP A 91 5.60 15.34 -7.76
CA ASP A 91 6.68 15.59 -8.71
C ASP A 91 6.34 16.82 -9.58
N PRO A 92 7.24 17.81 -9.71
CA PRO A 92 7.00 18.99 -10.54
C PRO A 92 6.73 18.66 -12.01
N ASP A 93 7.25 17.55 -12.54
CA ASP A 93 7.05 17.15 -13.94
C ASP A 93 5.55 16.90 -14.25
N ASN A 94 4.74 16.51 -13.25
CA ASN A 94 3.30 16.26 -13.40
C ASN A 94 2.46 17.54 -13.56
N PHE A 95 3.04 18.73 -13.42
CA PHE A 95 2.38 19.99 -13.77
C PHE A 95 2.52 20.37 -15.24
N THR A 96 3.35 19.64 -15.99
CA THR A 96 3.45 19.80 -17.44
C THR A 96 2.51 18.81 -18.14
N PRO A 97 1.71 19.24 -19.13
CA PRO A 97 0.87 18.32 -19.89
C PRO A 97 1.69 17.23 -20.57
N ALA A 98 1.17 16.00 -20.56
CA ALA A 98 1.86 14.85 -21.13
C ALA A 98 2.20 15.05 -22.62
N ASN A 99 3.46 14.82 -22.99
CA ASN A 99 3.92 14.84 -24.37
C ASN A 99 4.52 13.47 -24.74
N PRO A 100 3.88 12.70 -25.64
CA PRO A 100 4.34 11.34 -25.98
C PRO A 100 5.69 11.31 -26.71
N LEU A 101 6.17 12.46 -27.19
CA LEU A 101 7.45 12.58 -27.91
C LEU A 101 8.63 12.95 -27.01
N VAL A 102 8.38 13.29 -25.74
CA VAL A 102 9.40 13.77 -24.81
C VAL A 102 9.33 12.99 -23.50
N THR A 103 10.44 12.34 -23.13
CA THR A 103 10.57 11.68 -21.82
C THR A 103 11.37 12.58 -20.88
N PRO A 104 10.87 12.89 -19.67
CA PRO A 104 11.65 13.62 -18.68
C PRO A 104 12.95 12.89 -18.29
N PRO A 105 14.06 13.61 -18.04
CA PRO A 105 15.38 13.01 -17.82
C PRO A 105 15.46 12.12 -16.57
N HIS A 106 14.65 12.41 -15.54
CA HIS A 106 14.66 11.68 -14.26
C HIS A 106 13.30 11.05 -13.93
N ILE A 107 12.64 10.48 -14.94
CA ILE A 107 11.35 9.79 -14.76
C ILE A 107 11.41 8.73 -13.65
N LYS A 108 10.50 8.84 -12.70
CA LYS A 108 10.36 7.97 -11.53
C LYS A 108 8.89 7.87 -11.14
N PRO A 109 8.47 6.80 -10.46
CA PRO A 109 7.14 6.75 -9.88
C PRO A 109 7.08 7.59 -8.60
N GLU A 110 5.88 7.70 -8.03
CA GLU A 110 5.65 8.31 -6.74
C GLU A 110 6.44 7.59 -5.62
N TRP A 111 6.69 8.33 -4.54
CA TRP A 111 7.62 7.93 -3.48
C TRP A 111 7.33 6.55 -2.88
N TYR A 112 6.06 6.18 -2.74
CA TYR A 112 5.62 4.91 -2.16
C TYR A 112 5.91 3.69 -3.06
N PHE A 113 6.28 3.89 -4.33
CA PHE A 113 6.74 2.82 -5.23
C PHE A 113 8.26 2.77 -5.42
N LEU A 114 9.03 3.70 -4.84
CA LEU A 114 10.47 3.79 -5.09
C LEU A 114 11.25 2.54 -4.65
N PHE A 115 10.84 1.87 -3.58
CA PHE A 115 11.50 0.63 -3.14
C PHE A 115 11.40 -0.47 -4.21
N ALA A 116 10.22 -0.64 -4.80
CA ALA A 116 9.94 -1.66 -5.80
C ALA A 116 10.59 -1.28 -7.14
N TYR A 117 10.58 0.01 -7.48
CA TYR A 117 11.28 0.55 -8.65
C TYR A 117 12.80 0.37 -8.56
N ALA A 118 13.39 0.53 -7.37
CA ALA A 118 14.79 0.23 -7.14
C ALA A 118 15.10 -1.26 -7.38
N ILE A 119 14.29 -2.18 -6.85
CA ILE A 119 14.42 -3.63 -7.10
C ILE A 119 14.35 -3.95 -8.60
N LEU A 120 13.39 -3.37 -9.31
CA LEU A 120 13.22 -3.55 -10.76
C LEU A 120 14.49 -3.15 -11.54
N ARG A 121 15.11 -2.01 -11.20
CA ARG A 121 16.30 -1.49 -11.89
C ARG A 121 17.61 -2.18 -11.48
N SER A 122 17.66 -2.84 -10.33
CA SER A 122 18.85 -3.54 -9.86
C SER A 122 19.20 -4.79 -10.69
N ILE A 123 18.26 -5.31 -11.46
CA ILE A 123 18.47 -6.51 -12.28
C ILE A 123 18.65 -6.10 -13.75
N PRO A 124 19.83 -6.32 -14.37
CA PRO A 124 20.12 -5.95 -15.76
C PRO A 124 19.50 -6.94 -16.77
N ASN A 125 18.26 -7.36 -16.53
CA ASN A 125 17.47 -8.22 -17.41
C ASN A 125 16.00 -7.79 -17.33
N LYS A 126 15.37 -7.52 -18.49
CA LYS A 126 13.99 -7.01 -18.54
C LYS A 126 12.98 -7.95 -17.86
N LEU A 127 13.03 -9.25 -18.16
CA LEU A 127 12.12 -10.23 -17.56
C LEU A 127 12.44 -10.44 -16.07
N GLY A 128 13.72 -10.60 -15.74
CA GLY A 128 14.19 -10.79 -14.37
C GLY A 128 13.80 -9.64 -13.45
N GLY A 129 13.94 -8.39 -13.90
CA GLY A 129 13.51 -7.21 -13.15
C GLY A 129 12.00 -7.19 -12.91
N VAL A 130 11.18 -7.50 -13.91
CA VAL A 130 9.71 -7.56 -13.76
C VAL A 130 9.29 -8.67 -12.81
N LEU A 131 9.92 -9.85 -12.89
CA LEU A 131 9.66 -10.94 -11.97
C LEU A 131 10.08 -10.59 -10.54
N ALA A 132 11.22 -9.91 -10.35
CA ALA A 132 11.66 -9.47 -9.04
C ALA A 132 10.77 -8.37 -8.44
N LEU A 133 10.28 -7.44 -9.26
CA LEU A 133 9.27 -6.46 -8.84
C LEU A 133 8.02 -7.17 -8.30
N LEU A 134 7.47 -8.13 -9.05
CA LEU A 134 6.31 -8.90 -8.62
C LEU A 134 6.62 -9.70 -7.33
N ALA A 135 7.78 -10.37 -7.30
CA ALA A 135 8.22 -11.15 -6.15
C ALA A 135 8.39 -10.30 -4.88
N SER A 136 8.79 -9.02 -5.00
CA SER A 136 8.96 -8.11 -3.86
C SER A 136 7.68 -7.89 -3.05
N ILE A 137 6.52 -8.05 -3.69
CA ILE A 137 5.21 -7.97 -3.05
C ILE A 137 4.73 -9.38 -2.68
N MET A 138 4.85 -10.34 -3.60
CA MET A 138 4.35 -11.71 -3.39
C MET A 138 5.09 -12.47 -2.28
N ILE A 139 6.32 -12.07 -1.95
CA ILE A 139 7.08 -12.65 -0.84
C ILE A 139 6.35 -12.55 0.51
N LEU A 140 5.44 -11.58 0.68
CA LEU A 140 4.60 -11.45 1.87
C LEU A 140 3.74 -12.71 2.13
N PHE A 141 3.33 -13.44 1.09
CA PHE A 141 2.57 -14.69 1.24
C PHE A 141 3.43 -15.85 1.76
N LEU A 142 4.75 -15.77 1.64
CA LEU A 142 5.67 -16.78 2.17
C LEU A 142 5.99 -16.57 3.65
N ALA A 143 5.66 -15.41 4.23
CA ALA A 143 5.99 -15.08 5.62
C ALA A 143 5.45 -16.09 6.64
N PRO A 144 4.20 -16.60 6.54
CA PRO A 144 3.71 -17.62 7.48
C PRO A 144 4.40 -18.99 7.31
N ILE A 145 4.78 -19.34 6.08
CA ILE A 145 5.35 -20.66 5.74
C ILE A 145 6.83 -20.75 6.15
N THR A 146 7.53 -19.62 6.11
CA THR A 146 8.95 -19.52 6.45
C THR A 146 9.19 -19.19 7.93
N HIS A 147 8.14 -19.07 8.74
CA HIS A 147 8.27 -18.80 10.16
C HIS A 147 8.78 -20.04 10.92
N THR A 148 10.03 -19.98 11.39
CA THR A 148 10.69 -21.08 12.11
C THR A 148 10.70 -20.92 13.63
N ALA A 149 10.36 -19.73 14.13
CA ALA A 149 10.44 -19.47 15.56
C ALA A 149 9.32 -20.17 16.33
N LYS A 150 9.62 -20.59 17.57
CA LYS A 150 8.62 -21.12 18.49
C LYS A 150 7.76 -20.02 19.13
N GLN A 151 8.23 -18.77 19.07
CA GLN A 151 7.54 -17.59 19.60
C GLN A 151 6.97 -16.76 18.45
N ARG A 152 5.69 -16.41 18.56
CA ARG A 152 4.95 -15.65 17.54
C ARG A 152 5.48 -14.22 17.37
N SER A 153 5.72 -13.50 18.46
CA SER A 153 6.19 -12.10 18.45
C SER A 153 7.71 -12.01 18.39
N LEU A 154 8.21 -10.87 17.88
CA LEU A 154 9.63 -10.49 17.94
C LEU A 154 10.04 -9.87 19.29
N MET A 155 9.08 -9.52 20.17
CA MET A 155 9.35 -8.83 21.44
C MET A 155 10.40 -9.53 22.33
N PHE A 156 10.46 -10.86 22.29
CA PHE A 156 11.40 -11.67 23.09
C PHE A 156 12.45 -12.36 22.22
N ARG A 157 12.71 -11.82 21.03
CA ARG A 157 13.66 -12.35 20.04
C ARG A 157 14.62 -11.22 19.62
N PRO A 158 15.69 -10.99 20.40
CA PRO A 158 16.73 -10.01 20.05
C PRO A 158 17.35 -10.26 18.67
#